data_AF-A0A7W0WNA4-F1
#
_entry.id   AF-A0A7W0WNA4-F1
#
_cell.length_a   1.000
_cell.length_b   1.000
_cell.length_c   1.000
_cell.angle_alpha   90.00
_cell.angle_beta   90.00
_cell.angle_gamma   90.00
#
_symmetry.space_group_name_H-M   'P 1'
#
loop_
_entity.id
_entity.type
_entity.pdbx_description
1 polymer ?
#
loop_
_entity_poly.entity_id
_entity_poly.type
_entity_poly.pdbx_seq_one_letter_code
_entity_poly.pdbx_strand_id
1 'polypeptide(L)'
;MSRAIGQGDVADLARERWLSLHRRTYRATGKMTEKYDVVDLNRRAGGGEYPNQDGFGWSNGVALALAAQEREAPEGESSGAVRPPAEFQSSPRSVPLSRPRSHRLQTR
;
A
#
# COMPACT_ATOMS: atom_id res chain seq x y z
N MET A 1 -30.55 4.14 -10.26
CA MET A 1 -29.73 4.06 -9.03
C MET A 1 -28.56 5.02 -9.18
N SER A 2 -28.68 6.22 -8.61
CA SER A 2 -27.83 7.37 -8.91
C SER A 2 -26.46 7.23 -8.27
N ARG A 3 -25.44 7.14 -9.12
CA ARG A 3 -24.02 7.19 -8.76
C ARG A 3 -23.61 8.67 -8.81
N ALA A 4 -23.59 9.37 -7.68
CA ALA A 4 -22.84 10.62 -7.52
C ALA A 4 -23.03 11.16 -6.10
N ILE A 5 -22.22 10.67 -5.16
CA ILE A 5 -21.77 11.52 -4.06
C ILE A 5 -20.49 12.16 -4.62
N GLY A 6 -20.48 13.50 -4.79
CA GLY A 6 -19.55 14.25 -5.65
C GLY A 6 -18.07 14.23 -5.23
N GLN A 7 -17.43 13.07 -5.31
CA GLN A 7 -16.01 12.83 -4.96
C GLN A 7 -15.34 11.93 -6.02
N GLY A 8 -15.47 12.29 -7.30
CA GLY A 8 -14.89 11.56 -8.43
C GLY A 8 -13.40 11.26 -8.21
N ASP A 9 -12.62 12.29 -7.88
CA ASP A 9 -11.17 12.18 -7.68
C ASP A 9 -10.77 11.18 -6.58
N VAL A 10 -11.51 11.16 -5.47
CA VAL A 10 -11.24 10.23 -4.36
C VAL A 10 -11.61 8.80 -4.77
N ALA A 11 -12.70 8.62 -5.51
CA ALA A 11 -13.12 7.33 -6.03
C ALA A 11 -12.11 6.79 -7.05
N ASP A 12 -11.58 7.66 -7.92
CA ASP A 12 -10.57 7.31 -8.92
C ASP A 12 -9.25 6.92 -8.25
N LEU A 13 -8.80 7.69 -7.25
CA LEU A 13 -7.60 7.37 -6.47
C LEU A 13 -7.75 6.06 -5.70
N ALA A 14 -8.92 5.80 -5.11
CA ALA A 14 -9.19 4.54 -4.42
C ALA A 14 -9.18 3.35 -5.40
N ARG A 15 -9.77 3.51 -6.59
CA ARG A 15 -9.75 2.52 -7.66
C ARG A 15 -8.31 2.18 -8.08
N GLU A 16 -7.51 3.19 -8.37
CA GLU A 16 -6.12 3.01 -8.83
C GLU A 16 -5.29 2.24 -7.78
N ARG A 17 -5.39 2.64 -6.50
CA ARG A 17 -4.67 1.98 -5.39
C ARG A 17 -5.11 0.54 -5.20
N TRP A 18 -6.42 0.29 -5.25
CA TRP A 18 -6.98 -1.05 -5.12
C TRP A 18 -6.51 -1.98 -6.23
N LEU A 19 -6.62 -1.53 -7.49
CA LEU A 19 -6.18 -2.31 -8.65
C LEU A 19 -4.67 -2.56 -8.63
N SER A 20 -3.88 -1.57 -8.20
CA SER A 20 -2.42 -1.72 -8.07
C SER A 20 -2.05 -2.78 -7.04
N LEU A 21 -2.70 -2.79 -5.88
CA LEU A 21 -2.52 -3.82 -4.85
C LEU A 21 -2.89 -5.21 -5.38
N HIS A 22 -4.03 -5.34 -6.06
CA HIS A 22 -4.49 -6.62 -6.61
C HIS A 22 -3.55 -7.15 -7.70
N ARG A 23 -3.14 -6.29 -8.64
CA ARG A 23 -2.17 -6.63 -9.70
C ARG A 23 -0.84 -7.08 -9.10
N ARG A 24 -0.38 -6.42 -8.04
CA ARG A 24 0.85 -6.79 -7.33
C ARG A 24 0.73 -8.17 -6.71
N THR A 25 -0.33 -8.41 -5.94
CA THR A 25 -0.55 -9.71 -5.29
C THR A 25 -0.65 -10.81 -6.33
N TYR A 26 -1.47 -10.63 -7.38
CA TYR A 26 -1.63 -11.61 -8.44
C TYR A 26 -0.32 -11.93 -9.14
N ARG A 27 0.51 -10.92 -9.45
CA ARG A 27 1.85 -11.14 -10.02
C ARG A 27 2.77 -11.94 -9.10
N ALA A 28 2.67 -11.73 -7.79
CA ALA A 28 3.53 -12.39 -6.81
C ALA A 28 3.09 -13.84 -6.50
N THR A 29 1.80 -14.14 -6.55
CA THR A 29 1.24 -15.40 -6.05
C THR A 29 0.53 -16.25 -7.12
N GLY A 30 0.21 -15.66 -8.27
CA GLY A 30 -0.63 -16.27 -9.32
C GLY A 30 -2.12 -16.34 -8.95
N LYS A 31 -2.54 -15.76 -7.81
CA LYS A 31 -3.90 -15.89 -7.29
C LYS A 31 -4.36 -14.63 -6.55
N MET A 32 -5.66 -14.43 -6.57
CA MET A 32 -6.35 -13.38 -5.83
C MET A 32 -6.87 -13.96 -4.52
N THR A 33 -6.87 -13.17 -3.45
CA THR A 33 -7.30 -13.60 -2.12
C THR A 33 -8.58 -12.90 -1.66
N GLU A 34 -9.19 -13.43 -0.60
CA GLU A 34 -10.36 -12.85 0.05
C GLU A 34 -10.05 -11.47 0.66
N LYS A 35 -8.94 -11.35 1.39
CA LYS A 35 -8.53 -10.13 2.10
C LYS A 35 -7.13 -9.65 1.73
N TYR A 36 -6.90 -8.35 1.91
CA TYR A 36 -5.64 -7.64 1.63
C TYR A 36 -5.31 -6.66 2.77
N ASP A 37 -4.02 -6.50 3.06
CA ASP A 37 -3.55 -5.48 3.99
C ASP A 37 -3.37 -4.18 3.21
N VAL A 38 -4.12 -3.15 3.59
CA VAL A 38 -4.13 -1.85 2.92
C VAL A 38 -3.22 -0.83 3.61
N VAL A 39 -2.63 -1.20 4.76
CA VAL A 39 -1.70 -0.36 5.52
C VAL A 39 -0.26 -0.79 5.22
N ASP A 40 0.04 -2.08 5.30
CA ASP A 40 1.33 -2.66 4.91
C ASP A 40 1.18 -3.56 3.68
N LEU A 41 1.46 -3.00 2.51
CA LEU A 41 1.30 -3.69 1.23
C LEU A 41 2.29 -4.85 1.02
N ASN A 42 3.31 -4.99 1.88
CA ASN A 42 4.27 -6.10 1.84
C ASN A 42 3.81 -7.28 2.69
N ARG A 43 2.84 -7.07 3.57
CA ARG A 43 2.32 -8.09 4.48
C ARG A 43 1.16 -8.84 3.84
N ARG A 44 1.14 -10.17 4.04
CA ARG A 44 -0.05 -10.97 3.71
C ARG A 44 -1.15 -10.67 4.71
N ALA A 45 -2.34 -10.37 4.20
CA ALA A 45 -3.52 -10.19 5.03
C ALA A 45 -3.86 -11.48 5.76
N GLY A 46 -4.19 -11.34 7.04
CA GLY A 46 -4.53 -12.44 7.94
C GLY A 46 -5.33 -11.93 9.13
N GLY A 47 -5.48 -12.77 10.15
CA GLY A 47 -6.34 -12.49 11.31
C GLY A 47 -7.77 -13.02 11.13
N GLY A 48 -8.50 -13.04 12.25
CA GLY A 48 -9.75 -13.77 12.40
C GLY A 48 -9.53 -15.26 12.75
N GLU A 49 -10.61 -16.02 12.82
CA GLU A 49 -10.55 -17.45 13.16
C GLU A 49 -10.04 -18.32 12.00
N TYR A 50 -10.17 -17.84 10.76
CA TYR A 50 -9.87 -18.62 9.56
C TYR A 50 -8.76 -18.02 8.69
N PRO A 51 -7.93 -18.88 8.05
CA PRO A 51 -6.93 -18.46 7.08
C PRO A 51 -7.55 -17.67 5.91
N ASN A 52 -6.75 -16.78 5.33
CA ASN A 52 -7.14 -16.07 4.10
C ASN A 52 -7.33 -17.06 2.95
N GLN A 53 -8.46 -16.96 2.25
CA GLN A 53 -8.82 -17.88 1.18
C GLN A 53 -8.36 -17.38 -0.19
N ASP A 54 -8.04 -18.31 -1.08
CA ASP A 54 -7.66 -18.04 -2.46
C ASP A 54 -8.87 -18.13 -3.42
N GLY A 55 -8.80 -17.44 -4.55
CA GLY A 55 -9.77 -17.58 -5.63
C GLY A 55 -11.13 -16.93 -5.37
N PHE A 56 -11.21 -16.00 -4.42
CA PHE A 56 -12.48 -15.45 -3.95
C PHE A 56 -13.20 -14.62 -5.03
N GLY A 57 -14.40 -15.06 -5.42
CA GLY A 57 -15.14 -14.53 -6.57
C GLY A 57 -15.44 -13.03 -6.53
N TRP A 58 -15.76 -12.47 -5.35
CA TRP A 58 -16.03 -11.03 -5.21
C TRP A 58 -14.82 -10.15 -5.56
N SER A 59 -13.60 -10.62 -5.28
CA SER A 59 -12.36 -9.85 -5.39
C SER A 59 -12.02 -9.77 -6.87
N ASN A 60 -12.20 -10.90 -7.56
CA ASN A 60 -12.07 -10.99 -9.01
C ASN A 60 -13.12 -10.11 -9.71
N GLY A 61 -14.39 -10.23 -9.31
CA GLY A 61 -15.48 -9.47 -9.92
C GLY A 61 -15.32 -7.95 -9.77
N VAL A 62 -15.01 -7.48 -8.55
CA VAL A 62 -14.78 -6.05 -8.29
C VAL A 62 -13.54 -5.55 -9.03
N ALA A 63 -12.44 -6.31 -9.04
CA ALA A 63 -11.24 -5.93 -9.78
C ALA A 63 -11.50 -5.78 -11.28
N LEU A 64 -12.24 -6.72 -11.88
CA LEU A 64 -12.60 -6.66 -13.29
C LEU A 64 -13.52 -5.47 -13.60
N ALA A 65 -14.54 -5.24 -12.77
CA ALA A 65 -15.46 -4.12 -12.94
C ALA A 65 -14.75 -2.75 -12.83
N LEU A 66 -13.80 -2.63 -11.89
CA LEU A 66 -12.98 -1.42 -11.74
C LEU A 66 -11.99 -1.25 -12.89
N ALA A 67 -11.36 -2.33 -13.35
CA ALA A 67 -10.45 -2.29 -14.49
C ALA A 67 -11.17 -1.96 -15.80
N ALA A 68 -12.45 -2.31 -15.94
CA ALA A 68 -13.27 -1.90 -17.06
C ALA A 68 -13.51 -0.37 -17.04
N GLN A 69 -13.80 0.21 -15.87
CA GLN A 69 -13.97 1.66 -15.72
C GLN A 69 -12.71 2.46 -16.09
N GLU A 70 -11.49 1.93 -15.81
CA GLU A 70 -10.25 2.57 -16.26
C GLU A 70 -10.13 2.66 -17.79
N ARG A 71 -10.73 1.71 -18.53
CA ARG A 71 -10.69 1.67 -20.00
C ARG A 71 -11.72 2.58 -20.66
N GLU A 72 -12.81 2.85 -19.94
CA GLU A 72 -13.92 3.68 -20.40
C GLU A 72 -13.70 5.16 -20.07
N ALA A 73 -12.69 5.50 -19.26
CA ALA A 73 -12.34 6.88 -18.96
C ALA A 73 -11.77 7.56 -20.23
N PRO A 74 -12.37 8.66 -20.72
CA PRO A 74 -11.85 9.36 -21.89
C PRO A 74 -10.47 9.93 -21.56
N GLU A 75 -9.48 9.62 -22.38
CA GLU A 75 -8.13 10.20 -22.26
C GLU A 75 -8.20 11.70 -22.57
N GLY A 76 -8.35 12.51 -21.52
CA GLY A 76 -8.60 13.93 -21.69
C GLY A 76 -8.53 14.74 -20.40
N GLU A 77 -7.48 14.54 -19.60
CA GLU A 77 -6.86 15.58 -18.75
C GLU A 77 -5.63 14.99 -18.03
N SER A 78 -4.49 15.07 -18.71
CA SER A 78 -3.18 15.01 -18.06
C SER A 78 -2.98 16.29 -17.27
N SER A 79 -3.24 16.26 -15.95
CA SER A 79 -2.75 17.29 -15.04
C SER A 79 -2.56 16.76 -13.63
N GLY A 80 -1.31 16.79 -13.17
CA GLY A 80 -0.95 16.63 -11.77
C GLY A 80 -0.38 15.26 -11.45
N ALA A 81 0.94 15.12 -11.60
CA ALA A 81 1.70 14.09 -10.91
C ALA A 81 1.24 14.02 -9.43
N VAL A 82 0.60 12.91 -9.05
CA VAL A 82 0.31 12.61 -7.65
C VAL A 82 1.66 12.44 -6.97
N ARG A 83 2.14 13.51 -6.35
CA ARG A 83 3.31 13.47 -5.48
C ARG A 83 2.96 12.53 -4.32
N PRO A 84 3.78 11.51 -4.01
CA PRO A 84 3.56 10.72 -2.81
C PRO A 84 3.56 11.66 -1.60
N PRO A 85 2.70 11.44 -0.58
CA PRO A 85 2.78 12.19 0.66
C PRO A 85 4.19 12.03 1.22
N ALA A 86 4.80 13.17 1.55
CA ALA A 86 6.18 13.27 1.98
C ALA A 86 6.52 12.17 2.98
N GLU A 87 7.56 11.42 2.65
CA GLU A 87 8.21 10.47 3.52
C GLU A 87 8.39 11.10 4.90
N PHE A 88 7.83 10.46 5.92
CA PHE A 88 8.11 10.77 7.32
C PHE A 88 9.59 10.47 7.54
N GLN A 89 10.46 11.45 7.28
CA GLN A 89 11.87 11.39 7.64
C GLN A 89 12.01 11.44 9.16
N SER A 90 11.73 10.33 9.83
CA SER A 90 12.31 10.06 11.12
C SER A 90 13.78 9.70 10.90
N SER A 91 14.62 10.73 10.75
CA SER A 91 16.06 10.60 10.94
C SER A 91 16.30 10.21 12.40
N PRO A 92 16.95 9.06 12.71
CA PRO A 92 17.40 8.82 14.06
C PRO A 92 18.57 9.77 14.34
N ARG A 93 18.37 10.77 15.21
CA ARG A 93 19.46 11.57 15.76
C ARG A 93 20.48 10.60 16.38
N SER A 94 21.64 10.46 15.75
CA SER A 94 22.79 9.77 16.34
C SER A 94 23.17 10.51 17.62
N VAL A 95 22.92 9.88 18.76
CA VAL A 95 23.48 10.31 20.05
C VAL A 95 24.99 10.09 19.96
N PRO A 96 25.85 11.10 20.21
CA PRO A 96 27.28 10.87 20.18
C PRO A 96 27.69 9.92 21.30
N LEU A 97 28.33 8.82 20.93
CA LEU A 97 28.96 7.87 21.84
C LEU A 97 30.04 8.60 22.65
N SER A 98 29.79 8.86 23.93
CA SER A 98 30.83 9.32 24.85
C SER A 98 31.93 8.27 24.94
N ARG A 99 33.15 8.63 24.55
CA ARG A 99 34.34 7.79 24.70
C ARG A 99 34.56 7.42 26.17
N PRO A 100 34.92 6.17 26.50
CA PRO A 100 35.32 5.82 27.86
C PRO A 100 36.66 6.48 28.21
N ARG A 101 36.74 7.14 29.37
CA ARG A 101 38.01 7.59 29.96
C ARG A 101 38.88 6.38 30.28
N SER A 102 39.99 6.21 29.56
CA SER A 102 41.05 5.28 29.94
C SER A 102 41.69 5.74 31.26
N HIS A 103 41.36 5.07 32.36
CA HIS A 103 42.19 5.16 33.57
C HIS A 103 43.43 4.30 33.35
N ARG A 104 44.54 4.99 33.11
CA ARG A 104 45.91 4.48 33.13
C ARG A 104 46.16 3.78 34.47
N LEU A 105 46.42 2.48 34.43
CA LEU A 105 47.02 1.74 35.54
C LEU A 105 48.40 2.38 35.81
N GLN A 106 48.58 2.99 36.98
CA GLN A 106 49.90 3.31 37.50
C GLN A 106 50.46 2.02 38.10
N THR A 107 51.55 1.56 37.49
CA THR A 107 52.51 0.63 38.04
C THR A 107 53.18 1.23 39.27
N ARG A 108 53.21 0.49 40.37
CA ARG A 108 54.35 0.48 41.29
C ARG A 108 54.41 -0.82 42.05
#